data_AF-A0A5K0VRY3-F1
#
_entry.id   AF-A0A5K0VRY3-F1
#
_cell.length_a   1.000
_cell.length_b   1.000
_cell.length_c   1.000
_cell.angle_alpha   90.00
_cell.angle_beta   90.00
_cell.angle_gamma   90.00
#
_symmetry.space_group_name_H-M   'P 1'
#
loop_
_entity.id
_entity.type
_entity.pdbx_description
1 polymer ?
#
loop_
_entity_poly.entity_id
_entity_poly.type
_entity_poly.pdbx_seq_one_letter_code
_entity_poly.pdbx_strand_id
1 'polypeptide(L)' 'ARPLLDEQAIDELVDPRLGSRFSEHEVLCMLHAASLCIQRDLHSRPRMSQ' A
#
# COMPACT_ATOMS: atom_id res chain seq x y z
N ALA A 1 6.87 -7.88 4.38
CA ALA A 1 6.15 -6.79 3.68
C ALA A 1 4.90 -7.28 2.97
N ARG A 2 4.98 -8.17 1.96
CA ARG A 2 3.78 -8.69 1.24
C ARG A 2 2.60 -9.15 2.12
N PRO A 3 2.77 -9.97 3.17
CA PRO A 3 1.63 -10.38 4.00
C PRO A 3 0.89 -9.20 4.63
N LEU A 4 1.61 -8.18 5.10
CA LEU A 4 1.01 -6.97 5.71
C LEU A 4 0.29 -6.09 4.69
N LEU A 5 0.76 -6.06 3.44
CA LEU A 5 0.13 -5.32 2.34
C LEU A 5 -1.17 -6.00 1.88
N ASP A 6 -1.20 -7.33 1.88
CA ASP A 6 -2.37 -8.12 1.51
C ASP A 6 -3.47 -8.04 2.60
N GLU A 7 -3.08 -7.94 3.87
CA GLU A 7 -3.98 -7.75 5.03
C GLU A 7 -4.42 -6.28 5.24
N GLN A 8 -3.87 -5.34 4.46
CA GLN A 8 -4.15 -3.90 4.55
C GLN A 8 -3.96 -3.35 5.98
N ALA A 9 -2.96 -3.88 6.71
CA ALA A 9 -2.68 -3.51 8.09
C ALA A 9 -2.04 -2.12 8.18
N ILE A 10 -2.88 -1.06 8.12
CA ILE A 10 -2.45 0.35 8.14
C ILE A 10 -1.56 0.65 9.35
N ASP A 11 -1.99 0.25 10.54
CA ASP A 11 -1.32 0.57 11.81
C ASP A 11 0.10 -0.01 11.91
N GLU A 12 0.39 -1.09 11.19
CA GLU A 12 1.71 -1.73 11.15
C GLU A 12 2.61 -1.16 10.05
N LEU A 13 2.03 -0.50 9.05
CA LEU A 13 2.72 -0.04 7.85
C LEU A 13 2.98 1.47 7.82
N VAL A 14 2.15 2.27 8.49
CA VAL A 14 2.30 3.72 8.57
C VAL A 14 3.41 4.08 9.57
N ASP A 15 4.26 5.05 9.22
CA ASP A 15 5.28 5.56 10.12
C ASP A 15 4.62 6.13 11.40
N PRO A 16 4.92 5.60 12.60
CA PRO A 16 4.31 6.07 13.85
C PRO A 16 4.54 7.56 14.13
N ARG A 17 5.58 8.17 13.54
CA ARG A 17 5.89 9.61 13.69
C ARG A 17 4.90 10.50 12.95
N LEU A 18 4.12 9.97 12.00
CA LEU A 18 3.01 10.69 11.39
C LEU A 18 1.92 11.00 12.43
N GLY A 19 1.76 10.14 13.45
CA GLY A 19 0.63 10.24 14.39
C GLY A 19 -0.68 10.16 13.60
N SER A 20 -1.64 11.04 13.88
CA SER A 20 -2.91 11.14 13.13
C SER A 20 -2.84 12.09 11.92
N ARG A 21 -1.64 12.39 11.40
CA ARG A 21 -1.43 13.36 10.30
C ARG A 21 -1.41 12.68 8.93
N PHE A 22 -2.37 11.79 8.70
CA PHE A 22 -2.58 11.14 7.42
C PHE A 22 -4.07 10.86 7.22
N SER A 23 -4.48 10.69 5.97
CA SER A 23 -5.81 10.19 5.64
C SER A 23 -5.75 8.68 5.50
N GLU A 24 -6.51 7.95 6.33
CA GLU A 24 -6.59 6.49 6.23
C GLU A 24 -7.01 6.03 4.83
N HIS A 25 -7.91 6.77 4.17
CA HIS A 25 -8.35 6.47 2.81
C HIS A 25 -7.21 6.58 1.79
N GLU A 26 -6.38 7.63 1.90
CA GLU A 26 -5.22 7.78 1.02
C GLU A 26 -4.21 6.66 1.25
N VAL A 27 -3.97 6.29 2.52
CA VAL A 27 -3.09 5.17 2.85
C VAL A 27 -3.63 3.86 2.29
N LEU A 28 -4.93 3.58 2.40
CA LEU A 28 -5.53 2.39 1.80
C LEU A 28 -5.30 2.33 0.29
N CYS A 29 -5.51 3.44 -0.41
CA CYS A 29 -5.24 3.54 -1.84
C CYS A 29 -3.75 3.31 -2.16
N MET A 30 -2.84 3.90 -1.37
CA MET A 30 -1.40 3.71 -1.53
C MET A 30 -0.98 2.25 -1.28
N LEU A 31 -1.55 1.59 -0.26
CA LEU A 31 -1.28 0.19 0.06
C LEU A 31 -1.74 -0.73 -1.07
N HIS A 32 -2.93 -0.47 -1.62
CA HIS A 32 -3.45 -1.22 -2.77
C HIS A 32 -2.58 -1.04 -4.01
N ALA A 33 -2.18 0.19 -4.33
CA ALA A 33 -1.25 0.44 -5.43
C ALA A 33 0.11 -0.23 -5.19
N ALA A 34 0.64 -0.15 -3.97
CA ALA A 34 1.91 -0.78 -3.60
C ALA A 34 1.86 -2.30 -3.71
N SER A 35 0.77 -2.95 -3.27
CA SER A 35 0.62 -4.40 -3.35
C SER A 35 0.69 -4.90 -4.80
N LEU A 36 0.00 -4.21 -5.72
CA LEU A 36 0.04 -4.47 -7.16
C LEU A 36 1.42 -4.21 -7.76
N CYS A 37 2.06 -3.09 -7.44
CA CYS A 37 3.38 -2.70 -7.96
C CYS A 37 4.49 -3.71 -7.63
N ILE A 38 4.37 -4.40 -6.50
CA ILE A 38 5.38 -5.39 -6.08
C ILE A 38 5.01 -6.81 -6.46
N GLN A 39 3.95 -7.08 -7.25
CA GLN A 39 3.58 -8.45 -7.59
C GLN A 39 4.67 -9.18 -8.40
N ARG A 40 4.78 -10.50 -8.19
CA ARG A 40 5.74 -11.34 -8.92
C ARG A 40 5.44 -11.33 -10.41
N ASP A 41 4.16 -11.52 -10.74
CA ASP A 41 3.69 -11.43 -12.10
C ASP A 41 3.91 -10.02 -12.65
N LEU A 42 4.47 -9.95 -13.86
CA LEU A 42 4.74 -8.70 -14.57
C LEU A 42 3.46 -8.06 -15.08
N HIS A 43 2.47 -8.87 -15.48
CA HIS A 43 1.25 -8.39 -16.10
C HIS A 43 0.27 -7.77 -15.10
N SER A 44 0.37 -8.17 -13.84
CA SER A 44 -0.46 -7.65 -12.76
C SER A 44 0.07 -6.32 -12.19
N ARG A 45 1.32 -5.94 -12.53
CA ARG A 45 1.89 -4.64 -12.13
C ARG A 45 1.30 -3.52 -12.98
N PRO A 46 0.76 -2.45 -12.36
CA PRO A 46 0.18 -1.35 -13.11
C PRO A 46 1.26 -0.56 -13.84
N ARG A 47 0.87 0.08 -14.94
CA ARG A 47 1.69 1.13 -15.57
C ARG A 47 1.50 2.44 -14.82
N MET A 48 2.49 3.32 -14.91
CA MET A 48 2.42 4.67 -14.31
C MET A 48 1.26 5.54 -14.82
N SER A 49 0.67 5.19 -15.96
CA SER A 49 -0.47 5.89 -16.56
C SER A 49 -1.82 5.23 -16.26
N GLN A 50 -1.83 4.13 -15.50
CA GLN A 50 -3.07 3.60 -14.92
C GLN A 50 -3.41 4.40 -13.67
#